data_AF-A0A925ACG8-F1
#
_entry.id   AF-A0A925ACG8-F1
#
_cell.length_a   1.000
_cell.length_b   1.000
_cell.length_c   1.000
_cell.angle_alpha   90.00
_cell.angle_beta   90.00
_cell.angle_gamma   90.00
#
_symmetry.space_group_name_H-M   'P 1'
#
loop_
_entity.id
_entity.type
_entity.pdbx_description
1 polymer ?
#
loop_
_entity_poly.entity_id
_entity_poly.type
_entity_poly.pdbx_seq_one_letter_code
_entity_poly.pdbx_strand_id
1 'polypeptide(L)'
;APTAHTGGRGGVARYVNVPHVDGAWADSSHLALTAGDFGSTACVSLLDVDSPVSSPVNPTIVRNIGGASSGVAFDSVGRLYTGNGFDLDDATGSNTGTIRAFAPADWATGTVDFELGGTLVGEVLSAGSLAFDAEGNLLVGGGDFGGDSGYLGVVNHAALAGTFAGLGPIDSSDSSELRRLDPVGNGLGYFGSVFNTVTGEVAITSGTTWYMTVPTPGSAGMLAMAWVFTRVRRTRRGGKGAVRA
;
A
#
# COMPACT_ATOMS: atom_id res chain seq x y z
N ALA A 1 17.79 -0.12 -22.50
CA ALA A 1 18.54 0.49 -21.38
C ALA A 1 17.76 1.71 -20.90
N PRO A 2 17.52 1.88 -19.59
CA PRO A 2 16.75 3.01 -19.11
C PRO A 2 17.51 4.31 -19.41
N THR A 3 16.83 5.23 -20.10
CA THR A 3 17.33 6.56 -20.40
C THR A 3 17.41 7.33 -19.08
N ALA A 4 18.59 7.82 -18.72
CA ALA A 4 18.77 8.62 -17.52
C ALA A 4 17.86 9.88 -17.58
N HIS A 5 16.75 9.89 -16.83
CA HIS A 5 16.04 11.13 -16.58
C HIS A 5 16.86 11.97 -15.60
N THR A 6 17.40 13.07 -16.09
CA THR A 6 17.97 14.12 -15.25
C THR A 6 16.81 14.95 -14.70
N GLY A 7 16.49 14.77 -13.42
CA GLY A 7 15.52 15.63 -12.75
C GLY A 7 16.06 17.06 -12.64
N GLY A 8 15.18 18.06 -12.64
CA GLY A 8 15.50 19.51 -12.65
C GLY A 8 16.34 20.05 -11.48
N ARG A 9 16.94 19.18 -10.65
CA ARG A 9 17.91 19.52 -9.59
C ARG A 9 19.28 18.85 -9.77
N GLY A 10 19.58 18.29 -10.95
CA GLY A 10 20.91 17.74 -11.26
C GLY A 10 21.19 16.35 -10.66
N GLY A 11 20.18 15.71 -10.04
CA GLY A 11 20.25 14.30 -9.67
C GLY A 11 19.91 13.42 -10.87
N VAL A 12 20.75 12.42 -11.13
CA VAL A 12 20.45 11.35 -12.08
C VAL A 12 19.52 10.36 -11.37
N ALA A 13 18.34 10.08 -11.95
CA ALA A 13 17.47 9.02 -11.44
C ALA A 13 18.22 7.68 -11.47
N ARG A 14 18.19 6.95 -10.34
CA ARG A 14 18.71 5.58 -10.26
C ARG A 14 17.61 4.62 -10.74
N TYR A 15 17.95 3.74 -11.68
CA TYR A 15 17.03 2.74 -12.22
C TYR A 15 17.46 1.36 -11.78
N VAL A 16 16.76 0.78 -10.81
CA VAL A 16 16.97 -0.61 -10.40
C VAL A 16 16.00 -1.50 -11.18
N ASN A 17 16.52 -2.49 -11.90
CA ASN A 17 15.69 -3.40 -12.68
C ASN A 17 15.33 -4.64 -11.85
N VAL A 18 14.14 -4.61 -11.24
CA VAL A 18 13.57 -5.73 -10.47
C VAL A 18 12.12 -5.96 -10.88
N PRO A 19 11.63 -7.21 -10.96
CA PRO A 19 10.22 -7.50 -11.20
C PRO A 19 9.33 -6.88 -10.12
N HIS A 20 8.21 -6.28 -10.52
CA HIS A 20 7.24 -5.72 -9.59
C HIS A 20 5.86 -5.57 -10.23
N VAL A 21 4.81 -5.70 -9.42
CA VAL A 21 3.41 -5.38 -9.76
C VAL A 21 2.91 -4.24 -8.89
N ASP A 22 3.21 -4.28 -7.59
CA ASP A 22 2.95 -3.22 -6.62
C ASP A 22 4.16 -3.03 -5.67
N GLY A 23 4.20 -1.94 -4.92
CA GLY A 23 5.25 -1.70 -3.93
C GLY A 23 4.88 -0.75 -2.79
N ALA A 24 5.40 -1.07 -1.60
CA ALA A 24 5.21 -0.29 -0.38
C ALA A 24 6.52 -0.15 0.40
N TRP A 25 6.78 1.04 0.92
CA TRP A 25 7.96 1.30 1.74
C TRP A 25 7.82 0.60 3.09
N ALA A 26 8.78 -0.25 3.40
CA ALA A 26 8.95 -0.81 4.74
C ALA A 26 9.62 0.21 5.67
N ASP A 27 10.59 0.96 5.13
CA ASP A 27 11.31 2.04 5.80
C ASP A 27 11.90 3.02 4.77
N SER A 28 12.86 3.86 5.17
CA SER A 28 13.50 4.86 4.28
C SER A 28 14.44 4.29 3.22
N SER A 29 14.85 3.03 3.36
CA SER A 29 15.86 2.33 2.55
C SER A 29 15.33 1.03 1.93
N HIS A 30 14.19 0.52 2.38
CA HIS A 30 13.63 -0.74 1.93
C HIS A 30 12.24 -0.59 1.32
N LEU A 31 12.09 -1.04 0.07
CA LEU A 31 10.84 -1.08 -0.67
C LEU A 31 10.41 -2.53 -0.86
N ALA A 32 9.29 -2.93 -0.27
CA ALA A 32 8.70 -4.22 -0.55
C ALA A 32 8.02 -4.18 -1.92
N LEU A 33 8.20 -5.24 -2.71
CA LEU A 33 7.70 -5.36 -4.07
C LEU A 33 6.99 -6.69 -4.25
N THR A 34 5.74 -6.67 -4.68
CA THR A 34 5.05 -7.90 -5.11
C THR A 34 5.48 -8.26 -6.52
N ALA A 35 5.70 -9.54 -6.79
CA ALA A 35 6.12 -10.03 -8.09
C ALA A 35 5.65 -11.46 -8.33
N GLY A 36 5.49 -11.82 -9.59
CA GLY A 36 5.07 -13.16 -10.00
C GLY A 36 4.53 -13.13 -11.42
N ASP A 37 4.76 -14.21 -12.15
CA ASP A 37 4.19 -14.40 -13.48
C ASP A 37 2.84 -15.09 -13.36
N PHE A 38 1.89 -14.73 -14.23
CA PHE A 38 0.62 -15.43 -14.31
C PHE A 38 0.86 -16.92 -14.62
N GLY A 39 0.25 -17.81 -13.84
CA GLY A 39 0.49 -19.26 -13.92
C GLY A 39 1.69 -19.77 -13.10
N SER A 40 2.33 -18.92 -12.29
CA SER A 40 3.38 -19.29 -11.34
C SER A 40 3.09 -18.69 -9.97
N THR A 41 3.71 -19.23 -8.93
CA THR A 41 3.53 -18.68 -7.58
C THR A 41 4.11 -17.27 -7.47
N ALA A 42 3.33 -16.36 -6.89
CA ALA A 42 3.77 -15.02 -6.60
C ALA A 42 4.60 -14.95 -5.30
N CYS A 43 5.27 -13.82 -5.12
CA CYS A 43 6.14 -13.56 -3.98
C CYS A 43 6.19 -12.06 -3.64
N VAL A 44 6.75 -11.77 -2.46
CA VAL A 44 7.13 -10.42 -2.06
C VAL A 44 8.64 -10.40 -1.81
N SER A 45 9.31 -9.43 -2.42
CA SER A 45 10.74 -9.16 -2.23
C SER A 45 10.96 -7.83 -1.53
N LEU A 46 12.13 -7.64 -0.90
CA LEU A 46 12.48 -6.42 -0.17
C LEU A 46 13.72 -5.78 -0.77
N LEU A 47 13.53 -4.75 -1.58
CA LEU A 47 14.61 -4.06 -2.25
C LEU A 47 15.29 -3.06 -1.31
N ASP A 48 16.60 -3.23 -1.09
CA ASP A 48 17.46 -2.17 -0.56
C ASP A 48 17.73 -1.16 -1.69
N VAL A 49 17.15 0.04 -1.60
CA VAL A 49 17.26 1.08 -2.63
C VAL A 49 18.61 1.80 -2.61
N ASP A 50 19.39 1.62 -1.55
CA ASP A 50 20.74 2.15 -1.45
C ASP A 50 21.78 1.22 -2.08
N SER A 51 21.46 -0.07 -2.19
CA SER A 51 22.32 -1.08 -2.83
C SER A 51 22.74 -0.72 -4.28
N PRO A 52 23.91 -1.19 -4.75
CA PRO A 52 24.40 -0.86 -6.09
C PRO A 52 23.43 -1.28 -7.19
N VAL A 53 23.11 -0.36 -8.11
CA VAL A 53 22.16 -0.61 -9.22
C VAL A 53 22.57 -1.79 -10.11
N SER A 54 23.88 -2.04 -10.26
CA SER A 54 24.42 -3.16 -11.05
C SER A 54 24.31 -4.51 -10.34
N SER A 55 24.00 -4.53 -9.05
CA SER A 55 23.87 -5.73 -8.22
C SER A 55 22.93 -5.44 -7.05
N PRO A 56 21.63 -5.19 -7.33
CA PRO A 56 20.69 -4.80 -6.30
C PRO A 56 20.48 -5.93 -5.30
N VAL A 57 20.36 -5.57 -4.01
CA VAL A 57 19.99 -6.50 -2.95
C VAL A 57 18.47 -6.50 -2.85
N ASN A 58 17.84 -7.60 -3.30
CA ASN A 58 16.39 -7.76 -3.33
C ASN A 58 15.95 -9.18 -2.94
N PRO A 59 16.18 -9.61 -1.67
CA PRO A 59 15.77 -10.94 -1.22
C PRO A 59 14.25 -11.11 -1.24
N THR A 60 13.78 -12.32 -1.54
CA THR A 60 12.39 -12.73 -1.33
C THR A 60 12.13 -12.91 0.16
N ILE A 61 11.12 -12.21 0.69
CA ILE A 61 10.73 -12.25 2.11
C ILE A 61 9.44 -13.04 2.34
N VAL A 62 8.55 -13.08 1.34
CA VAL A 62 7.36 -13.95 1.31
C VAL A 62 7.37 -14.71 -0.01
N ARG A 63 7.20 -16.03 0.02
CA ARG A 63 7.13 -16.89 -1.17
C ARG A 63 5.83 -17.68 -1.19
N ASN A 64 5.61 -18.40 -2.29
CA ASN A 64 4.54 -19.39 -2.40
C ASN A 64 3.16 -18.78 -2.20
N ILE A 65 2.90 -17.60 -2.78
CA ILE A 65 1.52 -17.14 -2.94
C ILE A 65 0.97 -17.98 -4.10
N GLY A 66 0.01 -18.87 -3.83
CA GLY A 66 -0.44 -19.89 -4.78
C GLY A 66 -0.92 -19.33 -6.12
N GLY A 67 -1.54 -18.15 -6.07
CA GLY A 67 -2.06 -17.44 -7.24
C GLY A 67 -1.21 -16.24 -7.69
N ALA A 68 -1.89 -15.24 -8.27
CA ALA A 68 -1.25 -14.05 -8.82
C ALA A 68 -0.80 -13.05 -7.74
N SER A 69 0.11 -12.14 -8.12
CA SER A 69 0.53 -11.02 -7.27
C SER A 69 -0.65 -10.10 -6.94
N SER A 70 -0.66 -9.59 -5.71
CA SER A 70 -1.63 -8.60 -5.22
C SER A 70 -0.93 -7.29 -4.83
N GLY A 71 -1.66 -6.41 -4.15
CA GLY A 71 -1.07 -5.27 -3.47
C GLY A 71 -0.26 -5.64 -2.23
N VAL A 72 0.57 -4.71 -1.76
CA VAL A 72 1.37 -4.81 -0.53
C VAL A 72 1.24 -3.54 0.30
N ALA A 73 1.17 -3.67 1.62
CA ALA A 73 1.15 -2.53 2.54
C ALA A 73 1.87 -2.85 3.85
N PHE A 74 2.25 -1.79 4.59
CA PHE A 74 2.73 -1.90 5.96
C PHE A 74 1.82 -1.13 6.90
N ASP A 75 1.54 -1.69 8.07
CA ASP A 75 0.89 -0.95 9.15
C ASP A 75 1.90 -0.15 9.99
N SER A 76 1.41 0.60 10.98
CA SER A 76 2.24 1.47 11.83
C SER A 76 3.24 0.73 12.72
N VAL A 77 3.10 -0.59 12.89
CA VAL A 77 4.06 -1.42 13.65
C VAL A 77 5.00 -2.20 12.73
N GLY A 78 4.94 -1.96 11.41
CA GLY A 78 5.79 -2.58 10.41
C GLY A 78 5.36 -3.98 9.99
N ARG A 79 4.13 -4.41 10.30
CA ARG A 79 3.62 -5.68 9.74
C ARG A 79 3.36 -5.51 8.26
N LEU A 80 3.82 -6.49 7.49
CA LEU A 80 3.61 -6.57 6.05
C LEU A 80 2.25 -7.23 5.79
N TYR A 81 1.45 -6.64 4.92
CA TYR A 81 0.20 -7.19 4.41
C TYR A 81 0.35 -7.42 2.91
N THR A 82 -0.02 -8.60 2.44
CA THR A 82 -0.11 -8.96 1.03
C THR A 82 -1.23 -9.98 0.88
N GLY A 83 -1.68 -10.25 -0.34
CA GLY A 83 -2.68 -11.27 -0.60
C GLY A 83 -2.43 -12.11 -1.84
N ASN A 84 -3.44 -12.90 -2.18
CA ASN A 84 -3.54 -13.61 -3.44
C ASN A 84 -4.42 -12.82 -4.42
N GLY A 85 -3.81 -12.34 -5.51
CA GLY A 85 -4.46 -11.52 -6.52
C GLY A 85 -5.45 -12.27 -7.41
N PHE A 86 -5.25 -13.57 -7.59
CA PHE A 86 -6.08 -14.41 -8.45
C PHE A 86 -5.75 -15.87 -8.18
N ASP A 87 -6.72 -16.62 -7.70
CA ASP A 87 -6.63 -18.06 -7.59
C ASP A 87 -6.58 -18.72 -8.97
N LEU A 88 -5.51 -19.50 -9.19
CA LEU A 88 -5.25 -20.20 -10.45
C LEU A 88 -5.74 -21.66 -10.40
N ASP A 89 -5.95 -22.21 -9.20
CA ASP A 89 -6.30 -23.61 -8.96
C ASP A 89 -7.01 -23.75 -7.60
N ASP A 90 -8.32 -24.02 -7.65
CA ASP A 90 -9.17 -24.21 -6.48
C ASP A 90 -8.76 -25.42 -5.62
N ALA A 91 -7.89 -26.29 -6.14
CA ALA A 91 -7.35 -27.43 -5.42
C ALA A 91 -6.07 -27.13 -4.64
N THR A 92 -5.32 -26.06 -4.97
CA THR A 92 -4.02 -25.78 -4.35
C THR A 92 -3.78 -24.30 -4.02
N GLY A 93 -3.83 -23.99 -2.73
CA GLY A 93 -3.47 -22.67 -2.20
C GLY A 93 -4.66 -21.92 -1.63
N SER A 94 -4.51 -20.60 -1.58
CA SER A 94 -5.49 -19.66 -1.04
C SER A 94 -6.41 -19.12 -2.12
N ASN A 95 -7.66 -18.79 -1.78
CA ASN A 95 -8.61 -18.17 -2.71
C ASN A 95 -8.17 -16.75 -3.10
N THR A 96 -8.67 -16.26 -4.24
CA THR A 96 -8.59 -14.84 -4.63
C THR A 96 -9.03 -13.95 -3.46
N GLY A 97 -8.24 -12.94 -3.14
CA GLY A 97 -8.56 -12.00 -2.06
C GLY A 97 -8.09 -12.43 -0.68
N THR A 98 -7.53 -13.63 -0.53
CA THR A 98 -6.91 -14.03 0.73
C THR A 98 -5.80 -13.05 1.10
N ILE A 99 -5.95 -12.35 2.22
CA ILE A 99 -4.97 -11.40 2.75
C ILE A 99 -4.31 -12.02 3.99
N ARG A 100 -2.99 -11.95 4.05
CA ARG A 100 -2.21 -12.35 5.22
C ARG A 100 -1.31 -11.22 5.69
N ALA A 101 -1.09 -11.21 7.00
CA ALA A 101 -0.20 -10.28 7.67
C ALA A 101 1.00 -11.01 8.28
N PHE A 102 2.19 -10.45 8.12
CA PHE A 102 3.45 -11.00 8.62
C PHE A 102 4.13 -9.97 9.51
N ALA A 103 4.46 -10.38 10.74
CA ALA A 103 5.28 -9.59 11.64
C ALA A 103 6.69 -9.41 11.06
N PRO A 104 7.37 -8.29 11.37
CA PRO A 104 8.78 -8.12 10.99
C PRO A 104 9.65 -9.32 11.36
N ALA A 105 9.41 -9.92 12.53
CA ALA A 105 10.13 -11.09 13.02
C ALA A 105 9.93 -12.34 12.14
N ASP A 106 8.81 -12.45 11.42
CA ASP A 106 8.51 -13.62 10.60
C ASP A 106 9.51 -13.71 9.44
N TRP A 107 9.84 -12.57 8.81
CA TRP A 107 10.69 -12.50 7.62
C TRP A 107 12.09 -11.91 7.88
N ALA A 108 12.39 -11.48 9.10
CA ALA A 108 13.69 -10.91 9.45
C ALA A 108 14.87 -11.89 9.27
N THR A 109 14.62 -13.19 9.41
CA THR A 109 15.67 -14.23 9.33
C THR A 109 15.64 -15.04 8.03
N GLY A 110 14.71 -14.74 7.11
CA GLY A 110 14.59 -15.46 5.86
C GLY A 110 13.19 -15.38 5.26
N THR A 111 12.97 -16.17 4.21
CA THR A 111 11.72 -16.18 3.46
C THR A 111 10.64 -16.99 4.19
N VAL A 112 9.44 -16.41 4.32
CA VAL A 112 8.25 -17.07 4.87
C VAL A 112 7.37 -17.64 3.77
N ASP A 113 6.64 -18.70 4.08
CA ASP A 113 5.66 -19.30 3.17
C ASP A 113 4.30 -18.61 3.34
N PHE A 114 3.70 -18.09 2.27
CA PHE A 114 2.41 -17.41 2.34
C PHE A 114 1.29 -18.36 2.76
N GLU A 115 1.22 -19.57 2.18
CA GLU A 115 0.11 -20.49 2.45
C GLU A 115 0.16 -21.08 3.87
N LEU A 116 1.35 -21.14 4.48
CA LEU A 116 1.55 -21.75 5.80
C LEU A 116 1.83 -20.75 6.92
N GLY A 117 2.27 -19.53 6.59
CA GLY A 117 2.74 -18.53 7.53
C GLY A 117 1.82 -17.32 7.68
N GLY A 118 2.22 -16.41 8.56
CA GLY A 118 1.47 -15.17 8.82
C GLY A 118 0.11 -15.42 9.48
N THR A 119 -0.57 -14.32 9.77
CA THR A 119 -1.95 -14.31 10.29
C THR A 119 -2.91 -14.11 9.13
N LEU A 120 -3.89 -15.01 8.97
CA LEU A 120 -4.97 -14.83 8.01
C LEU A 120 -5.86 -13.65 8.45
N VAL A 121 -5.89 -12.61 7.63
CA VAL A 121 -6.73 -11.43 7.85
C VAL A 121 -8.15 -11.69 7.38
N GLY A 122 -8.31 -12.29 6.20
CA GLY A 122 -9.62 -12.60 5.61
C GLY A 122 -9.54 -12.62 4.09
N GLU A 123 -10.71 -12.72 3.44
CA GLU A 123 -10.86 -12.71 1.99
C GLU A 123 -11.65 -11.46 1.58
N VAL A 124 -11.03 -10.55 0.82
CA VAL A 124 -11.65 -9.29 0.36
C VAL A 124 -11.17 -8.95 -1.05
N LEU A 125 -12.10 -8.89 -2.00
CA LEU A 125 -11.85 -8.61 -3.42
C LEU A 125 -10.72 -9.49 -3.98
N SER A 126 -9.85 -8.95 -4.83
CA SER A 126 -8.58 -9.58 -5.21
C SER A 126 -7.38 -9.05 -4.43
N ALA A 127 -7.60 -8.19 -3.43
CA ALA A 127 -6.52 -7.49 -2.73
C ALA A 127 -5.51 -6.79 -3.68
N GLY A 128 -5.92 -6.41 -4.90
CA GLY A 128 -5.04 -5.89 -5.94
C GLY A 128 -4.39 -4.54 -5.61
N SER A 129 -4.87 -3.87 -4.57
CA SER A 129 -4.26 -2.68 -3.97
C SER A 129 -4.53 -2.73 -2.46
N LEU A 130 -3.50 -2.46 -1.66
CA LEU A 130 -3.61 -2.39 -0.20
C LEU A 130 -3.03 -1.06 0.28
N ALA A 131 -3.70 -0.40 1.21
CA ALA A 131 -3.19 0.80 1.86
C ALA A 131 -3.78 0.95 3.27
N PHE A 132 -3.04 1.58 4.19
CA PHE A 132 -3.58 1.96 5.49
C PHE A 132 -3.93 3.43 5.53
N ASP A 133 -5.06 3.77 6.15
CA ASP A 133 -5.38 5.15 6.54
C ASP A 133 -4.74 5.53 7.89
N ALA A 134 -4.97 6.76 8.34
CA ALA A 134 -4.38 7.27 9.59
C ALA A 134 -4.98 6.62 10.84
N GLU A 135 -6.19 6.09 10.74
CA GLU A 135 -6.89 5.37 11.79
C GLU A 135 -6.47 3.89 11.88
N GLY A 136 -5.67 3.41 10.92
CA GLY A 136 -5.20 2.03 10.84
C GLY A 136 -6.20 1.08 10.20
N ASN A 137 -7.22 1.58 9.49
CA ASN A 137 -8.07 0.75 8.66
C ASN A 137 -7.30 0.32 7.41
N LEU A 138 -7.51 -0.91 6.97
CA LEU A 138 -6.94 -1.43 5.73
C LEU A 138 -7.92 -1.16 4.59
N LEU A 139 -7.49 -0.33 3.65
CA LEU A 139 -8.14 -0.12 2.36
C LEU A 139 -7.76 -1.26 1.43
N VAL A 140 -8.76 -1.98 0.93
CA VAL A 140 -8.59 -3.12 0.04
C VAL A 140 -9.25 -2.80 -1.29
N GLY A 141 -8.43 -2.72 -2.33
CA GLY A 141 -8.85 -2.57 -3.70
C GLY A 141 -8.81 -3.89 -4.48
N GLY A 142 -9.18 -3.79 -5.75
CA GLY A 142 -9.25 -4.89 -6.70
C GLY A 142 -10.68 -5.19 -7.11
N GLY A 143 -10.89 -6.46 -7.42
CA GLY A 143 -12.15 -7.05 -7.85
C GLY A 143 -11.90 -8.48 -8.25
N ASP A 144 -12.84 -9.36 -7.94
CA ASP A 144 -12.83 -10.74 -8.34
C ASP A 144 -13.76 -10.95 -9.54
N PHE A 145 -13.29 -11.68 -10.55
CA PHE A 145 -14.09 -12.08 -11.70
C PHE A 145 -15.20 -13.08 -11.31
N GLY A 146 -15.13 -13.67 -10.11
CA GLY A 146 -16.06 -14.64 -9.54
C GLY A 146 -17.22 -14.09 -8.72
N GLY A 147 -17.22 -12.79 -8.34
CA GLY A 147 -18.42 -12.17 -7.73
C GLY A 147 -18.17 -11.05 -6.72
N ASP A 148 -16.97 -10.94 -6.14
CA ASP A 148 -16.66 -9.87 -5.18
C ASP A 148 -16.03 -8.66 -5.89
N SER A 149 -16.86 -7.71 -6.33
CA SER A 149 -16.42 -6.52 -7.09
C SER A 149 -17.33 -5.30 -6.85
N GLY A 150 -16.97 -4.16 -7.41
CA GLY A 150 -17.85 -2.98 -7.40
C GLY A 150 -17.75 -2.11 -6.15
N TYR A 151 -16.73 -2.29 -5.32
CA TYR A 151 -16.46 -1.43 -4.17
C TYR A 151 -14.97 -1.38 -3.83
N LEU A 152 -14.57 -0.37 -3.05
CA LEU A 152 -13.35 -0.35 -2.26
C LEU A 152 -13.67 -0.86 -0.85
N GLY A 153 -13.00 -1.92 -0.40
CA GLY A 153 -13.14 -2.46 0.95
C GLY A 153 -12.42 -1.58 1.97
N VAL A 154 -13.03 -1.37 3.12
CA VAL A 154 -12.40 -0.72 4.29
C VAL A 154 -12.55 -1.66 5.47
N VAL A 155 -11.48 -2.39 5.77
CA VAL A 155 -11.40 -3.27 6.94
C VAL A 155 -11.11 -2.43 8.17
N ASN A 156 -11.99 -2.54 9.16
CA ASN A 156 -11.91 -1.79 10.40
C ASN A 156 -10.66 -2.19 11.21
N HIS A 157 -9.90 -1.19 11.68
CA HIS A 157 -8.72 -1.42 12.51
C HIS A 157 -9.02 -2.25 13.78
N ALA A 158 -10.22 -2.15 14.35
CA ALA A 158 -10.62 -2.93 15.52
C ALA A 158 -10.82 -4.41 15.18
N ALA A 159 -11.36 -4.72 13.99
CA ALA A 159 -11.48 -6.08 13.49
C ALA A 159 -10.10 -6.68 13.23
N LEU A 160 -9.19 -5.92 12.59
CA LEU A 160 -7.79 -6.31 12.43
C LEU A 160 -7.14 -6.61 13.78
N ALA A 161 -7.28 -5.72 14.76
CA ALA A 161 -6.76 -5.95 16.11
C ALA A 161 -7.33 -7.23 16.74
N GLY A 162 -8.62 -7.51 16.52
CA GLY A 162 -9.28 -8.74 16.92
C GLY A 162 -8.64 -9.99 16.29
N THR A 163 -8.33 -9.94 15.00
CA THR A 163 -7.62 -11.03 14.30
C THR A 163 -6.29 -11.36 14.99
N PHE A 164 -5.49 -10.35 15.33
CA PHE A 164 -4.22 -10.56 16.02
C PHE A 164 -4.36 -10.92 17.50
N ALA A 165 -5.53 -10.65 18.10
CA ALA A 165 -5.90 -11.14 19.42
C ALA A 165 -6.43 -12.59 19.41
N GLY A 166 -6.48 -13.23 18.23
CA GLY A 166 -6.92 -14.62 18.08
C GLY A 166 -8.43 -14.79 17.93
N LEU A 167 -9.17 -13.73 17.60
CA LEU A 167 -10.61 -13.82 17.31
C LEU A 167 -10.92 -14.43 15.93
N GLY A 168 -9.89 -14.67 15.11
CA GLY A 168 -10.01 -15.22 13.77
C GLY A 168 -9.97 -14.16 12.67
N PRO A 169 -10.07 -14.57 11.40
CA PRO A 169 -10.16 -13.67 10.26
C PRO A 169 -11.41 -12.79 10.36
N ILE A 170 -11.40 -11.65 9.66
CA ILE A 170 -12.55 -10.76 9.59
C ILE A 170 -13.75 -11.45 8.92
N ASP A 171 -14.96 -11.08 9.34
CA ASP A 171 -16.21 -11.44 8.68
C ASP A 171 -16.57 -10.39 7.62
N SER A 172 -16.38 -10.74 6.35
CA SER A 172 -16.69 -9.84 5.21
C SER A 172 -18.20 -9.58 5.03
N SER A 173 -19.06 -10.29 5.76
CA SER A 173 -20.51 -10.04 5.81
C SER A 173 -20.91 -9.04 6.89
N ASP A 174 -20.05 -8.80 7.90
CA ASP A 174 -20.30 -7.81 8.94
C ASP A 174 -19.81 -6.42 8.54
N SER A 175 -20.75 -5.49 8.36
CA SER A 175 -20.48 -4.08 8.08
C SER A 175 -19.68 -3.34 9.17
N SER A 176 -19.63 -3.89 10.37
CA SER A 176 -18.81 -3.36 11.47
C SER A 176 -17.32 -3.65 11.27
N GLU A 177 -17.00 -4.77 10.59
CA GLU A 177 -15.65 -5.23 10.27
C GLU A 177 -15.21 -4.83 8.87
N LEU A 178 -16.08 -4.93 7.85
CA LEU A 178 -15.81 -4.54 6.47
C LEU A 178 -16.86 -3.57 5.95
N ARG A 179 -16.46 -2.32 5.67
CA ARG A 179 -17.30 -1.36 4.94
C ARG A 179 -16.98 -1.41 3.45
N ARG A 180 -18.02 -1.27 2.64
CA ARG A 180 -17.92 -1.25 1.17
C ARG A 180 -18.19 0.17 0.67
N LEU A 181 -17.21 0.78 0.02
CA LEU A 181 -17.35 2.11 -0.60
C LEU A 181 -17.52 1.95 -2.11
N ASP A 182 -18.71 2.27 -2.63
CA ASP A 182 -18.98 2.32 -4.06
C ASP A 182 -19.12 3.79 -4.51
N PRO A 183 -18.04 4.44 -4.97
CA PRO A 183 -18.10 5.84 -5.40
C PRO A 183 -18.87 6.02 -6.72
N VAL A 184 -19.10 4.94 -7.49
CA VAL A 184 -19.80 4.99 -8.78
C VAL A 184 -21.31 4.72 -8.60
N GLY A 185 -21.67 3.93 -7.59
CA GLY A 185 -23.05 3.60 -7.24
C GLY A 185 -23.71 2.61 -8.20
N ASN A 186 -22.94 1.93 -9.03
CA ASN A 186 -23.44 0.98 -10.03
C ASN A 186 -23.10 -0.48 -9.70
N GLY A 187 -22.41 -0.73 -8.57
CA GLY A 187 -21.98 -2.07 -8.16
C GLY A 187 -20.99 -2.72 -9.13
N LEU A 188 -20.32 -1.94 -9.99
CA LEU A 188 -19.36 -2.41 -10.97
C LEU A 188 -18.06 -1.61 -10.84
N GLY A 189 -16.93 -2.30 -10.81
CA GLY A 189 -15.64 -1.62 -10.85
C GLY A 189 -14.54 -2.41 -10.19
N TYR A 190 -13.33 -2.09 -10.64
CA TYR A 190 -12.08 -2.45 -10.00
C TYR A 190 -11.49 -1.17 -9.42
N PHE A 191 -11.29 -1.15 -8.11
CA PHE A 191 -10.85 0.05 -7.42
C PHE A 191 -9.43 -0.11 -6.90
N GLY A 192 -8.55 0.86 -7.13
CA GLY A 192 -7.28 0.98 -6.40
C GLY A 192 -7.39 2.06 -5.34
N SER A 193 -6.50 2.05 -4.35
CA SER A 193 -6.44 3.10 -3.34
C SER A 193 -5.02 3.56 -3.04
N VAL A 194 -4.88 4.83 -2.68
CA VAL A 194 -3.66 5.43 -2.14
C VAL A 194 -4.05 6.34 -1.00
N PHE A 195 -3.35 6.25 0.12
CA PHE A 195 -3.52 7.16 1.25
C PHE A 195 -2.38 8.16 1.33
N ASN A 196 -2.70 9.45 1.42
CA ASN A 196 -1.73 10.51 1.64
C ASN A 196 -1.65 10.82 3.13
N THR A 197 -0.61 10.30 3.80
CA THR A 197 -0.37 10.49 5.23
C THR A 197 -0.14 11.95 5.63
N VAL A 198 0.24 12.83 4.69
CA VAL A 198 0.47 14.26 4.97
C VAL A 198 -0.84 15.04 5.02
N THR A 199 -1.79 14.72 4.14
CA THR A 199 -3.05 15.46 4.02
C THR A 199 -4.23 14.73 4.68
N GLY A 200 -4.10 13.43 4.92
CA GLY A 200 -5.19 12.56 5.34
C GLY A 200 -6.18 12.22 4.23
N GLU A 201 -5.81 12.45 2.96
CA GLU A 201 -6.68 12.18 1.81
C GLU A 201 -6.55 10.74 1.36
N VAL A 202 -7.68 10.11 1.06
CA VAL A 202 -7.75 8.84 0.34
C VAL A 202 -8.06 9.16 -1.12
N ALA A 203 -7.19 8.70 -2.01
CA ALA A 203 -7.43 8.68 -3.44
C ALA A 203 -7.89 7.28 -3.86
N ILE A 204 -9.04 7.19 -4.52
CA ILE A 204 -9.61 5.96 -5.06
C ILE A 204 -9.53 6.05 -6.58
N THR A 205 -9.03 5.00 -7.22
CA THR A 205 -8.88 4.92 -8.68
C THR A 205 -9.86 3.94 -9.26
N SER A 206 -10.41 4.24 -10.43
CA SER A 206 -11.18 3.28 -11.24
C SER A 206 -10.92 3.57 -12.71
N GLY A 207 -10.10 2.73 -13.34
CA GLY A 207 -9.58 3.00 -14.68
C GLY A 207 -8.86 4.35 -14.74
N THR A 208 -9.39 5.29 -15.52
CA THR A 208 -8.85 6.65 -15.66
C THR A 208 -9.45 7.66 -14.69
N THR A 209 -10.44 7.27 -13.88
CA THR A 209 -11.16 8.17 -12.96
C THR A 209 -10.55 8.12 -11.57
N TRP A 210 -10.45 9.29 -10.93
CA TRP A 210 -9.95 9.46 -9.57
C TRP A 210 -11.01 10.11 -8.69
N TYR A 211 -11.26 9.52 -7.53
CA TYR A 211 -12.09 10.08 -6.46
C TYR A 211 -11.16 10.42 -5.29
N MET A 212 -11.32 11.59 -4.67
CA MET A 212 -10.50 11.99 -3.52
C MET A 212 -11.41 12.43 -2.39
N THR A 213 -11.12 11.98 -1.17
CA THR A 213 -11.74 12.57 0.02
C THR A 213 -11.22 13.99 0.22
N VAL A 214 -12.09 14.92 0.60
CA VAL A 214 -11.65 16.27 0.99
C VAL A 214 -10.95 16.15 2.34
N PRO A 215 -9.76 16.73 2.54
CA PRO A 215 -9.10 16.70 3.83
C PRO A 215 -10.05 17.21 4.91
N THR A 216 -10.04 16.58 6.09
CA THR A 216 -10.78 17.11 7.22
C THR A 216 -10.30 18.55 7.51
N PRO A 217 -11.16 19.44 8.07
CA PRO A 217 -10.79 20.84 8.31
C PRO A 217 -9.48 21.04 9.09
N GLY A 218 -9.05 20.05 9.89
CA GLY A 218 -7.75 20.05 10.57
C GLY A 218 -6.54 20.11 9.63
N SER A 219 -6.59 19.41 8.49
CA SER A 219 -5.53 19.42 7.48
C SER A 219 -5.45 20.77 6.75
N ALA A 220 -6.60 21.41 6.49
CA ALA A 220 -6.67 22.75 5.91
C ALA A 220 -6.04 23.80 6.82
N GLY A 221 -6.21 23.66 8.15
CA GLY A 221 -5.57 24.49 9.15
C GLY A 221 -4.03 24.38 9.14
N MET A 222 -3.48 23.18 9.00
CA MET A 222 -2.03 22.97 8.92
C MET A 222 -1.42 23.55 7.63
N LEU A 223 -2.08 23.39 6.49
CA LEU A 223 -1.66 24.01 5.22
C LEU A 223 -1.68 25.54 5.30
N ALA A 224 -2.70 26.12 5.94
CA ALA A 224 -2.78 27.56 6.17
C ALA A 224 -1.65 28.07 7.07
N MET A 225 -1.32 27.34 8.16
CA MET A 225 -0.23 27.69 9.07
C MET A 225 1.15 27.59 8.40
N ALA A 226 1.40 26.56 7.59
CA ALA A 226 2.63 26.44 6.81
C ALA A 226 2.81 27.61 5.83
N TRP A 227 1.71 28.09 5.23
CA TRP A 227 1.70 29.29 4.39
C TRP A 227 2.02 30.58 5.17
N VAL A 228 1.49 30.72 6.39
CA VAL A 228 1.78 31.87 7.26
C VAL A 228 3.27 31.91 7.66
N PHE A 229 3.84 30.78 8.07
CA PHE A 229 5.26 30.73 8.46
C PHE A 229 6.22 31.00 7.30
N THR A 230 5.93 30.50 6.10
CA THR A 230 6.73 30.80 4.91
C THR A 230 6.64 32.27 4.52
N ARG A 231 5.47 32.92 4.69
CA ARG A 231 5.29 34.35 4.43
C ARG A 231 6.01 35.24 5.46
N VAL A 232 5.93 34.92 6.75
CA VAL A 232 6.60 35.68 7.84
C VAL A 232 8.14 35.56 7.75
N ARG A 233 8.66 34.41 7.33
CA ARG A 233 10.10 34.22 7.16
C ARG A 233 10.66 35.03 5.97
N ARG A 234 9.84 35.26 4.94
CA ARG A 234 10.21 36.06 3.75
C ARG A 234 10.26 37.56 4.05
N THR A 235 9.36 38.08 4.88
CA THR A 235 9.36 39.51 5.26
C THR A 235 10.53 39.88 6.18
N ARG A 236 10.96 38.99 7.07
CA ARG A 236 12.11 39.25 7.97
C ARG A 236 13.48 39.28 7.28
N ARG A 237 13.65 38.64 6.12
CA ARG A 237 14.91 38.67 5.36
C ARG A 237 15.08 39.91 4.47
N GLY A 238 14.00 40.65 4.18
CA GLY A 238 14.05 41.86 3.36
C GLY A 238 14.38 43.16 4.12
N GLY A 239 14.46 43.13 5.47
CA GLY A 239 14.53 44.34 6.30
C GLY A 239 15.93 44.82 6.73
N LYS A 240 17.02 44.15 6.33
CA LYS A 240 18.39 44.53 6.74
C LYS A 240 19.19 45.14 5.60
N GLY A 241 18.75 46.30 5.09
CA GLY A 241 19.43 46.96 3.99
C GLY A 241 18.99 48.40 3.72
N ALA A 242 18.92 49.25 4.74
CA ALA A 242 18.85 50.69 4.53
C ALA A 242 19.48 51.44 5.72
N VAL A 243 20.81 51.49 5.75
CA VAL A 243 21.54 52.56 6.42
C VAL A 243 22.10 53.42 5.29
N ARG A 244 21.57 54.62 5.10
CA ARG A 244 22.17 55.64 4.24
C ARG A 244 22.82 56.70 5.13
N ALA A 245 24.03 57.07 4.71
CA ALA A 245 24.83 58.20 5.19
C ALA A 245 24.18 59.54 4.83
#